data_AF-A0A5C6UH90-F1
#
_entry.id   AF-A0A5C6UH90-F1
#
_cell.length_a   1.000
_cell.length_b   1.000
_cell.length_c   1.000
_cell.angle_alpha   90.00
_cell.angle_beta   90.00
_cell.angle_gamma   90.00
#
_symmetry.space_group_name_H-M   'P 1'
#
loop_
_entity.id
_entity.type
_entity.pdbx_description
1 polymer ?
#
loop_
_entity_poly.entity_id
_entity_poly.type
_entity_poly.pdbx_seq_one_letter_code
_entity_poly.pdbx_strand_id
1 'polypeptide(L)'
;MVVMQRSRMRLPNGFAALRDDLGDIVAARRRIRFGGQQALADRIGIARETLCRIERGRAWPQPGTMDQLLGALDLGWDDVAIRGRSPNRCRTGGAMRDGDPRMELCRALRIGRLHAGLRLRALAATCGASASQLSRVERGEVLCSSLFVEDSDASGCRRVTFSHPHLAELAKLGFGESVDGLHVRTVFEDRFLEPVGRLNRLEGKNDE
;
A
#
# COMPACT_ATOMS: atom_id res chain seq x y z
N MET A 1 -1.20 30.53 17.67
CA MET A 1 -0.84 29.26 17.00
C MET A 1 -1.54 29.25 15.65
N VAL A 2 -0.82 29.42 14.53
CA VAL A 2 -1.45 29.52 13.21
C VAL A 2 -1.84 28.11 12.77
N VAL A 3 -3.14 27.79 12.87
CA VAL A 3 -3.72 26.60 12.26
C VAL A 3 -3.71 26.83 10.74
N MET A 4 -2.59 26.52 10.08
CA MET A 4 -2.52 26.54 8.62
C MET A 4 -3.51 25.49 8.09
N GLN A 5 -4.42 25.93 7.21
CA GLN A 5 -5.45 25.10 6.60
C GLN A 5 -4.85 23.77 6.12
N ARG A 6 -5.35 22.66 6.68
CA ARG A 6 -5.06 21.29 6.25
C ARG A 6 -5.33 21.21 4.75
N SER A 7 -4.29 20.96 3.96
CA SER A 7 -4.40 20.84 2.51
C SER A 7 -5.60 19.97 2.12
N ARG A 8 -6.38 20.42 1.14
CA ARG A 8 -7.45 19.66 0.45
C ARG A 8 -6.91 18.43 -0.32
N MET A 9 -5.75 17.90 0.06
CA MET A 9 -5.15 16.73 -0.55
C MET A 9 -6.08 15.54 -0.33
N ARG A 10 -6.44 14.86 -1.41
CA ARG A 10 -7.20 13.62 -1.32
C ARG A 10 -6.23 12.51 -0.98
N LEU A 11 -6.45 11.88 0.17
CA LEU A 11 -5.65 10.77 0.63
C LEU A 11 -6.19 9.45 0.08
N PRO A 12 -5.34 8.42 -0.07
CA PRO A 12 -5.82 7.08 -0.36
C PRO A 12 -6.82 6.61 0.69
N ASN A 13 -7.68 5.66 0.31
CA ASN A 13 -8.61 5.09 1.27
C ASN A 13 -7.86 4.41 2.41
N GLY A 14 -8.45 4.44 3.61
CA GLY A 14 -7.83 3.93 4.82
C GLY A 14 -6.98 4.97 5.56
N PHE A 15 -6.77 6.17 5.01
CA PHE A 15 -6.07 7.27 5.67
C PHE A 15 -6.97 8.49 5.85
N ALA A 16 -6.91 9.13 7.02
CA ALA A 16 -7.77 10.26 7.38
C ALA A 16 -7.06 11.62 7.25
N ALA A 17 -5.77 11.66 7.55
CA ALA A 17 -4.97 12.88 7.54
C ALA A 17 -3.49 12.53 7.30
N LEU A 18 -2.70 13.51 6.89
CA LEU A 18 -1.25 13.41 6.99
C LEU A 18 -0.83 13.55 8.46
N ARG A 19 0.29 12.92 8.82
CA ARG A 19 0.86 13.10 10.15
C ARG A 19 1.44 14.49 10.29
N ASP A 20 1.39 15.03 11.50
CA ASP A 20 1.92 16.36 11.80
C ASP A 20 3.46 16.40 11.76
N ASP A 21 4.12 15.25 11.94
CA ASP A 21 5.58 15.06 11.85
C ASP A 21 6.07 14.67 10.44
N LEU A 22 5.25 14.86 9.40
CA LEU A 22 5.60 14.55 8.00
C LEU A 22 6.97 15.14 7.61
N GLY A 23 7.22 16.40 7.98
CA GLY A 23 8.45 17.10 7.64
C GLY A 23 9.69 16.42 8.22
N ASP A 24 9.59 15.92 9.45
CA ASP A 24 10.67 15.21 10.13
C ASP A 24 10.92 13.83 9.52
N ILE A 25 9.86 13.10 9.16
CA ILE A 25 9.95 11.81 8.47
C ILE A 25 10.68 11.98 7.13
N VAL A 26 10.28 12.99 6.35
CA VAL A 26 10.91 13.32 5.06
C VAL A 26 12.38 13.69 5.26
N ALA A 27 12.70 14.56 6.23
CA ALA A 27 14.06 14.99 6.51
C ALA A 27 14.96 13.84 6.96
N ALA A 28 14.47 12.97 7.85
CA ALA A 28 15.20 11.80 8.33
C ALA A 28 15.51 10.85 7.17
N ARG A 29 14.50 10.50 6.37
CA ARG A 29 14.68 9.58 5.24
C ARG A 29 15.57 10.17 4.16
N ARG A 30 15.47 11.48 3.91
CA ARG A 30 16.35 12.20 2.99
C ARG A 30 17.80 12.16 3.44
N ARG A 31 18.09 12.44 4.72
CA ARG A 31 19.46 12.43 5.24
C ARG A 31 20.14 11.08 5.00
N ILE A 32 19.41 9.99 5.20
CA ILE A 32 19.91 8.63 4.96
C ILE A 32 20.18 8.37 3.48
N ARG A 33 19.30 8.82 2.58
CA ARG A 33 19.30 8.37 1.18
C ARG A 33 19.95 9.33 0.18
N PHE A 34 19.95 10.62 0.49
CA PHE A 34 20.40 11.69 -0.40
C PHE A 34 21.40 12.64 0.25
N GLY A 35 21.56 12.62 1.58
CA GLY A 35 22.44 13.51 2.34
C GLY A 35 21.93 14.96 2.41
N GLY A 36 21.81 15.63 1.26
CA GLY A 36 21.43 17.04 1.12
C GLY A 36 20.00 17.29 0.61
N GLN A 37 19.47 18.50 0.85
CA GLN A 37 18.17 18.95 0.34
C GLN A 37 18.19 19.14 -1.18
N GLN A 38 19.27 19.73 -1.72
CA GLN A 38 19.38 19.99 -3.16
C GLN A 38 19.28 18.69 -3.97
N ALA A 39 19.98 17.65 -3.55
CA ALA A 39 19.97 16.35 -4.23
C ALA A 39 18.56 15.72 -4.35
N LEU A 40 17.75 15.81 -3.28
CA LEU A 40 16.36 15.33 -3.34
C LEU A 40 15.48 16.27 -4.16
N ALA A 41 15.66 17.58 -4.03
CA ALA A 41 14.88 18.59 -4.75
C ALA A 41 15.06 18.45 -6.26
N ASP A 42 16.30 18.35 -6.74
CA ASP A 42 16.63 18.09 -8.15
C ASP A 42 16.05 16.76 -8.61
N ARG A 43 16.09 15.74 -7.74
CA ARG A 43 15.59 14.41 -8.06
C ARG A 43 14.08 14.38 -8.34
N ILE A 44 13.31 15.15 -7.59
CA ILE A 44 11.84 15.19 -7.73
C ILE A 44 11.36 16.38 -8.56
N GLY A 45 12.26 17.27 -9.00
CA GLY A 45 11.92 18.39 -9.85
C GLY A 45 11.20 19.52 -9.12
N ILE A 46 11.60 19.81 -7.87
CA ILE A 46 11.10 20.98 -7.13
C ILE A 46 12.25 21.88 -6.68
N ALA A 47 11.94 23.12 -6.33
CA ALA A 47 12.93 24.01 -5.71
C ALA A 47 13.35 23.51 -4.32
N ARG A 48 14.64 23.67 -3.99
CA ARG A 48 15.20 23.32 -2.67
C ARG A 48 14.46 24.05 -1.54
N GLU A 49 14.08 25.30 -1.76
CA GLU A 49 13.31 26.11 -0.81
C GLU A 49 11.94 25.49 -0.52
N THR A 50 11.28 24.91 -1.54
CA THR A 50 10.00 24.20 -1.37
C THR A 50 10.19 22.97 -0.49
N LEU A 51 11.22 22.17 -0.75
CA LEU A 51 11.55 21.02 0.09
C LEU A 51 11.86 21.44 1.54
N CYS A 52 12.64 22.52 1.70
CA CYS A 52 12.99 23.06 3.01
C CYS A 52 11.76 23.51 3.82
N ARG A 53 10.79 24.14 3.16
CA ARG A 53 9.51 24.53 3.78
C ARG A 53 8.68 23.30 4.17
N ILE A 54 8.67 22.24 3.35
CA ILE A 54 8.00 20.98 3.67
C ILE A 54 8.63 20.31 4.89
N GLU A 55 9.95 20.16 4.91
CA GLU A 55 10.68 19.53 6.02
C GLU A 55 10.49 20.27 7.35
N ARG A 56 10.26 21.58 7.31
CA ARG A 56 10.00 22.41 8.50
C ARG A 56 8.52 22.53 8.86
N GLY A 57 7.63 21.79 8.20
CA GLY A 57 6.18 21.89 8.41
C GLY A 57 5.58 23.25 8.03
N ARG A 58 6.30 24.07 7.25
CA ARG A 58 5.86 25.40 6.78
C ARG A 58 5.06 25.34 5.48
N ALA A 59 5.10 24.20 4.78
CA ALA A 59 4.31 23.97 3.59
C ALA A 59 3.88 22.49 3.53
N TRP A 60 2.65 22.25 3.09
CA TRP A 60 2.20 20.91 2.73
C TRP A 60 2.58 20.63 1.27
N PRO A 61 3.10 19.43 0.94
CA PRO A 61 3.35 19.06 -0.44
C PRO A 61 2.03 19.05 -1.24
N GLN A 62 2.12 19.34 -2.54
CA GLN A 62 1.02 19.09 -3.47
C GLN A 62 0.91 17.57 -3.74
N PRO A 63 -0.25 17.05 -4.20
CA PRO A 63 -0.43 15.60 -4.42
C PRO A 63 0.66 14.98 -5.32
N GLY A 64 0.99 15.65 -6.43
CA GLY A 64 2.07 15.19 -7.32
C GLY A 64 3.46 15.20 -6.66
N THR A 65 3.76 16.25 -5.90
CA THR A 65 5.01 16.34 -5.12
C THR A 65 5.07 15.26 -4.03
N MET A 66 3.93 14.94 -3.42
CA MET A 66 3.85 13.88 -2.41
C MET A 66 4.15 12.51 -3.03
N ASP A 67 3.52 12.18 -4.15
CA ASP A 67 3.81 10.93 -4.87
C ASP A 67 5.30 10.80 -5.24
N GLN A 68 5.91 11.89 -5.69
CA GLN A 68 7.33 11.93 -6.02
C GLN A 68 8.23 11.78 -4.78
N LEU A 69 7.88 12.43 -3.67
CA LEU A 69 8.60 12.30 -2.39
C LEU A 69 8.56 10.85 -1.90
N LEU A 70 7.37 10.25 -1.85
CA LEU A 70 7.17 8.86 -1.43
C LEU A 70 7.98 7.90 -2.31
N GLY A 71 7.92 8.06 -3.64
CA GLY A 71 8.69 7.24 -4.56
C GLY A 71 10.21 7.43 -4.46
N ALA A 72 10.69 8.66 -4.27
CA ALA A 72 12.12 8.95 -4.15
C ALA A 72 12.73 8.48 -2.83
N LEU A 73 11.96 8.60 -1.75
CA LEU A 73 12.36 8.24 -0.39
C LEU A 73 12.03 6.80 -0.01
N ASP A 74 11.31 6.09 -0.89
CA ASP A 74 10.86 4.71 -0.68
C ASP A 74 10.04 4.62 0.62
N LEU A 75 9.08 5.54 0.74
CA LEU A 75 8.12 5.66 1.83
C LEU A 75 6.72 5.26 1.33
N GLY A 76 5.93 4.68 2.21
CA GLY A 76 4.52 4.42 2.02
C GLY A 76 3.63 5.43 2.73
N TRP A 77 2.32 5.38 2.47
CA TRP A 77 1.35 6.21 3.17
C TRP A 77 1.23 5.88 4.65
N ASP A 78 1.43 4.62 5.05
CA ASP A 78 1.50 4.23 6.47
C ASP A 78 2.60 4.95 7.25
N ASP A 79 3.68 5.34 6.57
CA ASP A 79 4.78 6.06 7.21
C ASP A 79 4.41 7.54 7.46
N VAL A 80 3.60 8.14 6.58
CA VAL A 80 3.39 9.60 6.51
C VAL A 80 1.97 10.06 6.81
N ALA A 81 1.02 9.13 6.92
CA ALA A 81 -0.40 9.42 7.12
C ALA A 81 -1.00 8.62 8.28
N ILE A 82 -2.03 9.20 8.88
CA ILE A 82 -2.79 8.62 9.98
C ILE A 82 -3.90 7.75 9.39
N ARG A 83 -3.95 6.48 9.79
CA ARG A 83 -5.03 5.57 9.38
C ARG A 83 -6.39 6.05 9.90
N GLY A 84 -7.41 5.94 9.06
CA GLY A 84 -8.79 6.31 9.40
C GLY A 84 -9.66 6.54 8.17
N ARG A 85 -10.94 6.87 8.39
CA ARG A 85 -11.85 7.26 7.30
C ARG A 85 -11.53 8.66 6.83
N SER A 86 -11.06 8.81 5.59
CA SER A 86 -10.98 10.11 4.93
C SER A 86 -12.38 10.73 4.77
N PRO A 87 -12.61 12.00 5.17
CA PRO A 87 -13.82 12.72 4.82
C PRO A 87 -13.89 13.06 3.32
N ASN A 88 -12.73 13.12 2.64
CA ASN A 88 -12.62 13.38 1.22
C ASN A 88 -12.28 12.09 0.47
N ARG A 89 -13.32 11.31 0.13
CA ARG A 89 -13.16 10.13 -0.73
C ARG A 89 -12.49 10.54 -2.05
N CYS A 90 -11.38 9.91 -2.39
CA CYS A 90 -10.88 9.89 -3.76
C CYS A 90 -12.00 9.39 -4.69
N ARG A 91 -12.49 10.25 -5.60
CA ARG A 91 -13.30 9.81 -6.76
C ARG A 91 -12.45 9.10 -7.82
N THR A 92 -11.17 8.90 -7.57
CA THR A 92 -10.26 8.18 -8.47
C THR A 92 -10.02 6.80 -7.86
N GLY A 93 -10.71 5.79 -8.40
CA GLY A 93 -10.52 4.36 -8.11
C GLY A 93 -10.66 3.97 -6.64
N GLY A 94 -11.79 3.38 -6.24
CA GLY A 94 -11.94 2.89 -4.87
C GLY A 94 -10.77 1.97 -4.51
N ALA A 95 -9.99 2.24 -3.47
CA ALA A 95 -8.99 1.28 -3.03
C ALA A 95 -9.62 -0.10 -2.84
N MET A 96 -8.83 -1.13 -3.17
CA MET A 96 -9.21 -2.52 -2.98
C MET A 96 -9.69 -2.74 -1.54
N ARG A 97 -10.77 -3.52 -1.38
CA ARG A 97 -11.29 -3.86 -0.06
C ARG A 97 -10.27 -4.77 0.65
N ASP A 98 -10.25 -4.76 1.98
CA ASP A 98 -9.53 -5.79 2.73
C ASP A 98 -10.03 -7.18 2.27
N GLY A 99 -9.10 -8.06 1.91
CA GLY A 99 -9.39 -9.39 1.33
C GLY A 99 -9.42 -9.45 -0.22
N ASP A 100 -9.14 -8.35 -0.93
CA ASP A 100 -8.97 -8.40 -2.39
C ASP A 100 -7.65 -9.12 -2.76
N PRO A 101 -7.67 -10.20 -3.57
CA PRO A 101 -6.47 -10.95 -3.95
C PRO A 101 -5.42 -10.08 -4.66
N ARG A 102 -5.84 -8.99 -5.31
CA ARG A 102 -4.90 -8.02 -5.90
C ARG A 102 -4.10 -7.29 -4.85
N MET A 103 -4.67 -7.02 -3.67
CA MET A 103 -3.95 -6.33 -2.61
C MET A 103 -2.81 -7.19 -2.07
N GLU A 104 -3.06 -8.48 -1.88
CA GLU A 104 -2.06 -9.45 -1.48
C GLU A 104 -0.96 -9.60 -2.54
N LEU A 105 -1.34 -9.70 -3.82
CA LEU A 105 -0.40 -9.70 -4.95
C LEU A 105 0.48 -8.44 -5.00
N CYS A 106 -0.10 -7.26 -4.77
CA CYS A 106 0.64 -5.99 -4.76
C CYS A 106 1.59 -5.87 -3.57
N ARG A 107 1.21 -6.35 -2.39
CA ARG A 107 2.10 -6.44 -1.23
C ARG A 107 3.25 -7.40 -1.50
N ALA A 108 2.97 -8.56 -2.08
CA ALA A 108 3.99 -9.53 -2.45
C ALA A 108 4.99 -8.94 -3.46
N LEU A 109 4.53 -8.19 -4.46
CA LEU A 109 5.43 -7.47 -5.37
C LEU A 109 6.39 -6.54 -4.61
N ARG A 110 5.87 -5.76 -3.65
CA ARG A 110 6.69 -4.86 -2.84
C ARG A 110 7.72 -5.63 -2.02
N ILE A 111 7.30 -6.71 -1.37
CA ILE A 111 8.19 -7.56 -0.55
C ILE A 111 9.27 -8.15 -1.44
N GLY A 112 8.93 -8.83 -2.54
CA GLY A 112 9.91 -9.45 -3.40
C GLY A 112 10.84 -8.45 -4.09
N ARG A 113 10.36 -7.26 -4.45
CA ARG A 113 11.21 -6.16 -4.91
C ARG A 113 12.25 -5.78 -3.85
N LEU A 114 11.85 -5.64 -2.59
CA LEU A 114 12.75 -5.32 -1.49
C LEU A 114 13.75 -6.45 -1.21
N HIS A 115 13.31 -7.71 -1.26
CA HIS A 115 14.18 -8.89 -1.15
C HIS A 115 15.22 -8.96 -2.28
N ALA A 116 14.83 -8.63 -3.51
CA ALA A 116 15.74 -8.54 -4.65
C ALA A 116 16.65 -7.30 -4.62
N GLY A 117 16.56 -6.45 -3.58
CA GLY A 117 17.32 -5.21 -3.48
C GLY A 117 16.99 -4.19 -4.58
N LEU A 118 15.86 -4.37 -5.27
CA LEU A 118 15.49 -3.57 -6.42
C LEU A 118 14.84 -2.26 -5.99
N ARG A 119 15.31 -1.17 -6.60
CA ARG A 119 14.66 0.13 -6.47
C ARG A 119 13.45 0.18 -7.40
N LEU A 120 12.36 0.81 -6.95
CA LEU A 120 11.15 1.07 -7.77
C LEU A 120 11.48 1.58 -9.17
N ARG A 121 12.47 2.47 -9.29
CA ARG A 121 12.88 3.04 -10.58
C ARG A 121 13.63 2.08 -11.48
N ALA A 122 14.41 1.16 -10.91
CA ALA A 122 15.07 0.12 -11.67
C ALA A 122 14.02 -0.84 -12.22
N LEU A 123 13.08 -1.25 -11.37
CA LEU A 123 11.95 -2.08 -11.79
C LEU A 123 11.08 -1.39 -12.85
N ALA A 124 10.78 -0.10 -12.67
CA ALA A 124 10.03 0.72 -13.61
C ALA A 124 10.67 0.74 -15.00
N ALA A 125 11.99 0.95 -15.05
CA ALA A 125 12.75 0.95 -16.30
C ALA A 125 12.70 -0.42 -16.99
N THR A 126 12.79 -1.52 -16.24
CA THR A 126 12.72 -2.87 -16.79
C THR A 126 11.32 -3.26 -17.28
N CYS A 127 10.27 -2.77 -16.62
CA CYS A 127 8.88 -3.12 -16.93
C CYS A 127 8.18 -2.14 -17.88
N GLY A 128 8.88 -1.11 -18.38
CA GLY A 128 8.28 -0.08 -19.23
C GLY A 128 7.17 0.73 -18.54
N ALA A 129 7.15 0.75 -17.20
CA ALA A 129 6.16 1.44 -16.38
C ALA A 129 6.77 2.68 -15.73
N SER A 130 5.95 3.64 -15.30
CA SER A 130 6.47 4.74 -14.48
C SER A 130 6.69 4.30 -13.03
N ALA A 131 7.72 4.83 -12.37
CA ALA A 131 7.97 4.55 -10.95
C ALA A 131 6.78 4.95 -10.06
N SER A 132 6.05 6.00 -10.44
CA SER A 132 4.82 6.43 -9.75
C SER A 132 3.68 5.44 -9.95
N GLN A 133 3.54 4.85 -11.14
CA GLN A 133 2.54 3.81 -11.40
C GLN A 133 2.86 2.53 -10.61
N LEU A 134 4.11 2.06 -10.63
CA LEU A 134 4.50 0.90 -9.82
C LEU A 134 4.35 1.15 -8.33
N SER A 135 4.65 2.36 -7.86
CA SER A 135 4.38 2.76 -6.47
C SER A 135 2.89 2.66 -6.14
N ARG A 136 2.00 3.20 -6.97
CA ARG A 136 0.54 3.07 -6.78
C ARG A 136 0.07 1.62 -6.82
N VAL A 137 0.64 0.80 -7.69
CA VAL A 137 0.36 -0.65 -7.78
C VAL A 137 0.78 -1.35 -6.50
N GLU A 138 2.03 -1.22 -6.05
CA GLU A 138 2.51 -1.80 -4.79
C GLU A 138 1.68 -1.37 -3.56
N ARG A 139 1.01 -0.21 -3.66
CA ARG A 139 0.11 0.34 -2.63
C ARG A 139 -1.36 -0.09 -2.77
N GLY A 140 -1.73 -0.87 -3.79
CA GLY A 140 -3.12 -1.30 -4.02
C GLY A 140 -4.07 -0.15 -4.43
N GLU A 141 -3.51 0.94 -4.92
CA GLU A 141 -4.26 2.16 -5.28
C GLU A 141 -4.75 2.12 -6.74
N VAL A 142 -4.50 1.01 -7.44
CA VAL A 142 -4.88 0.83 -8.85
C VAL A 142 -5.82 -0.36 -8.96
N LEU A 143 -7.13 -0.09 -9.06
CA LEU A 143 -8.16 -1.11 -9.23
C LEU A 143 -8.07 -1.85 -10.57
N CYS A 144 -7.83 -1.11 -11.64
CA CYS A 144 -7.82 -1.61 -13.00
C CYS A 144 -6.56 -1.12 -13.68
N SER A 145 -5.63 -2.04 -13.93
CA SER A 145 -4.42 -1.78 -14.70
C SER A 145 -4.27 -2.88 -15.74
N SER A 146 -3.76 -2.54 -16.92
CA SER A 146 -3.26 -3.53 -17.88
C SER A 146 -2.12 -4.39 -17.30
N LEU A 147 -1.59 -4.01 -16.13
CA LEU A 147 -0.63 -4.79 -15.38
C LEU A 147 -1.24 -6.04 -14.72
N PHE A 148 -2.56 -6.16 -14.63
CA PHE A 148 -3.22 -7.32 -14.04
C PHE A 148 -3.88 -8.19 -15.11
N VAL A 149 -3.76 -9.51 -14.97
CA VAL A 149 -4.56 -10.50 -15.67
C VAL A 149 -5.44 -11.18 -14.64
N GLU A 150 -6.74 -11.26 -14.92
CA GLU A 150 -7.69 -12.00 -14.10
C GLU A 150 -8.18 -13.22 -14.84
N ASP A 151 -7.94 -14.39 -14.28
CA ASP A 151 -8.50 -15.65 -14.74
C ASP A 151 -9.48 -16.16 -13.69
N SER A 152 -10.66 -16.57 -14.14
CA SER A 152 -11.61 -17.30 -13.29
C SER A 152 -11.59 -18.76 -13.71
N ASP A 153 -11.37 -19.67 -12.77
CA ASP A 153 -11.49 -21.08 -13.05
C ASP A 153 -12.96 -21.55 -13.00
N ALA A 154 -13.21 -22.78 -13.46
CA ALA A 154 -14.55 -23.38 -13.47
C ALA A 154 -15.16 -23.54 -12.06
N SER A 155 -14.35 -23.44 -11.00
CA SER A 155 -14.80 -23.48 -9.60
C SER A 155 -15.23 -22.12 -9.06
N GLY A 156 -15.08 -21.06 -9.85
CA GLY A 156 -15.37 -19.68 -9.45
C GLY A 156 -14.24 -19.02 -8.65
N CYS A 157 -13.07 -19.66 -8.51
CA CYS A 157 -11.92 -19.04 -7.89
C CYS A 157 -11.33 -18.00 -8.85
N ARG A 158 -11.19 -16.76 -8.34
CA ARG A 158 -10.57 -15.66 -9.08
C ARG A 158 -9.08 -15.65 -8.81
N ARG A 159 -8.29 -15.90 -9.86
CA ARG A 159 -6.84 -15.76 -9.85
C ARG A 159 -6.47 -14.43 -10.47
N VAL A 160 -5.64 -13.66 -9.76
CA VAL A 160 -5.09 -12.42 -10.29
C VAL A 160 -3.57 -12.52 -10.34
N THR A 161 -2.99 -12.20 -11.48
CA THR A 161 -1.54 -12.24 -11.72
C THR A 161 -1.08 -10.95 -12.39
N PHE A 162 0.23 -10.70 -12.39
CA PHE A 162 0.79 -9.61 -13.19
C PHE A 162 0.95 -10.05 -14.64
N SER A 163 0.55 -9.19 -15.59
CA SER A 163 0.76 -9.43 -17.02
C SER A 163 2.24 -9.43 -17.41
N HIS A 164 3.06 -8.67 -16.69
CA HIS A 164 4.50 -8.60 -16.94
C HIS A 164 5.24 -9.71 -16.17
N PRO A 165 6.03 -10.59 -16.83
CA PRO A 165 6.64 -11.76 -16.19
C PRO A 165 7.58 -11.39 -15.05
N HIS A 166 8.38 -10.33 -15.20
CA HIS A 166 9.29 -9.86 -14.15
C HIS A 166 8.55 -9.38 -12.87
N LEU A 167 7.36 -8.78 -13.00
CA LEU A 167 6.54 -8.41 -11.83
C LEU A 167 5.96 -9.66 -11.16
N ALA A 168 5.56 -10.65 -11.95
CA ALA A 168 5.09 -11.94 -11.44
C ALA A 168 6.19 -12.68 -10.66
N GLU A 169 7.42 -12.72 -11.18
CA GLU A 169 8.57 -13.33 -10.48
C GLU A 169 8.89 -12.63 -9.16
N LEU A 170 8.89 -11.29 -9.13
CA LEU A 170 9.07 -10.57 -7.88
C LEU A 170 7.92 -10.81 -6.91
N ALA A 171 6.68 -10.87 -7.37
CA ALA A 171 5.56 -11.22 -6.50
C ALA A 171 5.73 -12.62 -5.88
N LYS A 172 6.16 -13.62 -6.68
CA LYS A 172 6.47 -14.97 -6.17
C LYS A 172 7.55 -14.94 -5.07
N LEU A 173 8.64 -14.21 -5.30
CA LEU A 173 9.69 -14.03 -4.28
C LEU A 173 9.14 -13.41 -2.99
N GLY A 174 8.18 -12.48 -3.11
CA GLY A 174 7.54 -11.87 -1.96
C GLY A 174 6.55 -12.74 -1.20
N PHE A 175 6.04 -13.81 -1.82
CA PHE A 175 5.27 -14.85 -1.15
C PHE A 175 6.15 -15.86 -0.38
N GLY A 176 7.47 -15.84 -0.63
CA GLY A 176 8.40 -16.87 -0.18
C GLY A 176 8.35 -18.07 -1.13
N GLU A 177 9.52 -18.54 -1.61
CA GLU A 177 9.61 -19.69 -2.50
C GLU A 177 9.01 -20.95 -1.87
N SER A 178 7.73 -21.21 -2.18
CA SER A 178 7.13 -22.53 -2.15
C SER A 178 6.01 -22.62 -3.19
N VAL A 179 6.46 -22.82 -4.43
CA VAL A 179 5.92 -23.62 -5.56
C VAL A 179 4.45 -23.55 -6.00
N ASP A 180 4.31 -23.49 -7.34
CA ASP A 180 3.24 -24.02 -8.20
C ASP A 180 1.79 -23.64 -7.89
N GLY A 181 1.29 -22.69 -8.69
CA GLY A 181 -0.13 -22.42 -8.83
C GLY A 181 -0.77 -21.92 -7.54
N LEU A 182 -0.75 -20.59 -7.34
CA LEU A 182 -1.51 -19.99 -6.25
C LEU A 182 -3.01 -20.26 -6.47
N HIS A 183 -3.49 -21.36 -5.86
CA HIS A 183 -4.81 -21.45 -5.29
C HIS A 183 -4.85 -20.44 -4.16
N VAL A 184 -5.43 -19.29 -4.42
CA VAL A 184 -5.97 -18.45 -3.34
C VAL A 184 -7.13 -19.25 -2.76
N ARG A 185 -6.83 -20.18 -1.83
CA ARG A 185 -7.81 -20.52 -0.82
C ARG A 185 -7.97 -19.26 0.02
N THR A 186 -8.91 -18.42 -0.38
CA THR A 186 -9.63 -17.62 0.61
C THR A 186 -10.17 -18.61 1.63
N VAL A 187 -9.44 -18.80 2.72
CA VAL A 187 -9.96 -19.37 3.95
C VAL A 187 -10.90 -18.31 4.53
N PHE A 188 -12.07 -18.15 3.90
CA PHE A 188 -13.29 -17.98 4.65
C PHE A 188 -13.66 -19.38 5.11
N GLU A 189 -12.98 -19.87 6.14
CA GLU A 189 -13.62 -20.88 6.97
C GLU A 189 -14.86 -20.20 7.55
N ASP A 190 -16.01 -20.76 7.18
CA ASP A 190 -17.24 -20.67 7.93
C ASP A 190 -16.96 -20.69 9.43
N ARG A 191 -16.92 -19.51 10.04
CA ARG A 191 -17.41 -19.34 11.40
C ARG A 191 -18.79 -18.71 11.32
N PHE A 192 -19.70 -19.42 10.67
CA PHE A 192 -20.99 -19.64 11.32
C PHE A 192 -20.68 -20.27 12.68
N LEU A 193 -20.62 -19.42 13.70
CA LEU A 193 -20.87 -19.82 15.08
C LEU A 193 -22.32 -20.34 15.12
N GLU A 194 -22.51 -21.57 14.67
CA GLU A 194 -23.60 -22.37 15.20
C GLU A 194 -23.37 -22.51 16.71
N PRO A 195 -24.41 -22.32 17.53
CA PRO A 195 -24.29 -22.22 18.97
C PRO A 195 -23.79 -23.56 19.54
N VAL A 196 -22.56 -23.56 20.04
CA VAL A 196 -22.05 -24.69 20.84
C VAL A 196 -23.01 -24.87 22.01
N GLY A 197 -23.65 -26.03 22.02
CA GLY A 197 -24.65 -26.42 22.98
C GLY A 197 -24.21 -26.16 24.42
N ARG A 198 -25.10 -25.51 25.16
CA ARG A 198 -25.24 -25.76 26.60
C ARG A 198 -25.61 -27.23 26.79
N LEU A 199 -24.65 -28.07 27.14
CA LEU A 199 -24.93 -29.26 27.92
C LEU A 199 -23.80 -29.46 28.93
N ASN A 200 -24.02 -28.95 30.13
CA ASN A 200 -23.68 -29.59 31.39
C ASN A 200 -24.45 -28.87 32.51
N ARG A 201 -25.74 -29.21 32.64
CA ARG A 201 -26.43 -29.18 33.93
C ARG A 201 -26.55 -30.64 34.36
N LEU A 202 -25.57 -31.05 35.17
CA LEU A 202 -25.80 -32.07 36.18
C LEU A 202 -27.00 -31.62 37.01
N GLU A 203 -27.98 -32.50 37.19
CA GLU A 203 -28.74 -32.74 38.42
C GLU A 203 -29.91 -33.66 38.04
N GLY A 204 -29.67 -34.97 38.12
CA GLY A 204 -30.73 -35.89 38.47
C GLY A 204 -30.94 -35.79 39.97
N LYS A 205 -32.12 -35.30 40.37
CA LYS A 205 -32.77 -35.65 41.62
C LYS A 205 -34.19 -36.05 41.28
N ASN A 206 -34.40 -37.36 41.19
CA ASN A 206 -35.69 -37.96 41.43
C ASN A 206 -35.89 -37.96 42.94
N ASP A 207 -37.01 -37.42 43.39
CA ASP A 207 -37.69 -37.82 44.62
C ASP A 207 -39.20 -37.62 44.36
N GLU A 208 -39.84 -38.66 43.85
CA GLU A 208 -41.21 -39.07 44.20
C GLU A 208 -41.35 -40.59 43.99
#